data_AF-A0A512TP95-F1
#
_entry.id   AF-A0A512TP95-F1
#
_cell.length_a   1.000
_cell.length_b   1.000
_cell.length_c   1.000
_cell.angle_alpha   90.00
_cell.angle_beta   90.00
_cell.angle_gamma   90.00
#
_symmetry.space_group_name_H-M   'P 1'
#
loop_
_entity.id
_entity.type
_entity.pdbx_description
1 polymer ?
#
loop_
_entity_poly.entity_id
_entity_poly.type
_entity_poly.pdbx_seq_one_letter_code
_entity_poly.pdbx_strand_id
1 'polypeptide(L)'
;MQKQYKLYILDLDNIKITLSKLYEEFTEAEIVKLSENNIAIQYDYDKKDYKYVLEKMNKLDATQNIITASKFYTLLKYCISKEIFIESIRLSETFAEDNNRLEKCISKINYNKENRQEYMQMLLSELKWYNYDEGIDIKSMSFSIRMDSKPINVKFYVYDNGVVLLDEDEVCDKVFEVIKVLI
;
A
#
# COMPACT_ATOMS: atom_id res chain seq x y z
N MET A 1 13.72 10.61 -8.00
CA MET A 1 12.98 9.60 -8.78
C MET A 1 12.10 8.77 -7.85
N GLN A 2 10.78 8.82 -8.06
CA GLN A 2 9.81 8.09 -7.22
C GLN A 2 10.12 6.60 -7.16
N LYS A 3 10.17 6.03 -5.96
CA LYS A 3 10.37 4.59 -5.79
C LYS A 3 9.06 3.84 -5.83
N GLN A 4 9.07 2.69 -6.50
CA GLN A 4 7.92 1.81 -6.60
C GLN A 4 8.30 0.40 -6.19
N TYR A 5 7.34 -0.27 -5.56
CA TYR A 5 7.50 -1.62 -5.04
C TYR A 5 6.30 -2.46 -5.39
N LYS A 6 6.53 -3.74 -5.62
CA LYS A 6 5.49 -4.74 -5.80
C LYS A 6 5.54 -5.73 -4.66
N LEU A 7 4.38 -5.99 -4.05
CA LEU A 7 4.22 -6.87 -2.90
C LEU A 7 4.02 -8.32 -3.33
N TYR A 8 4.69 -9.23 -2.64
CA TYR A 8 4.64 -10.67 -2.88
C TYR A 8 4.57 -11.46 -1.57
N ILE A 9 3.90 -12.61 -1.64
CA ILE A 9 3.88 -13.65 -0.62
C ILE A 9 4.72 -14.81 -1.15
N LEU A 10 5.77 -15.17 -0.42
CA LEU A 10 6.61 -16.32 -0.68
C LEU A 10 5.95 -17.58 -0.09
N ASP A 11 6.14 -18.71 -0.76
CA ASP A 11 5.79 -20.01 -0.19
C ASP A 11 6.67 -20.30 1.04
N LEU A 12 6.04 -20.62 2.17
CA LEU A 12 6.72 -20.89 3.44
C LEU A 12 7.63 -22.12 3.34
N ASP A 13 7.19 -23.14 2.60
CA ASP A 13 7.93 -24.41 2.49
C ASP A 13 9.23 -24.23 1.68
N ASN A 14 9.27 -23.23 0.79
CA ASN A 14 10.36 -22.99 -0.15
C ASN A 14 11.11 -21.67 0.09
N ILE A 15 10.82 -20.97 1.19
CA ILE A 15 11.24 -19.57 1.37
C ILE A 15 12.75 -19.35 1.23
N LYS A 16 13.58 -20.25 1.77
CA LYS A 16 15.05 -20.13 1.70
C LYS A 16 15.56 -20.25 0.27
N ILE A 17 15.00 -21.17 -0.51
CA ILE A 17 15.37 -21.41 -1.90
C ILE A 17 14.89 -20.23 -2.75
N THR A 18 13.66 -19.77 -2.55
CA THR A 18 13.09 -18.62 -3.26
C THR A 18 13.89 -17.35 -2.99
N LEU A 19 14.25 -17.07 -1.74
CA LEU A 19 15.09 -15.92 -1.39
C LEU A 19 16.49 -16.01 -2.00
N SER A 20 17.12 -17.19 -2.01
CA SER A 20 18.43 -17.37 -2.65
C SER A 20 18.38 -16.99 -4.13
N LYS A 21 17.38 -17.49 -4.87
CA LYS A 21 17.19 -17.14 -6.29
C LYS A 21 16.84 -15.67 -6.50
N LEU A 22 16.10 -15.07 -5.57
CA LEU A 22 15.80 -13.63 -5.61
C LEU A 22 17.07 -12.79 -5.49
N TYR A 23 17.98 -13.15 -4.60
CA TYR A 23 19.23 -12.41 -4.42
C TYR A 23 20.23 -12.58 -5.57
N GLU A 24 20.02 -13.55 -6.48
CA GLU A 24 20.74 -13.64 -7.74
C GLU A 24 20.28 -12.58 -8.76
N GLU A 25 19.04 -12.11 -8.64
CA GLU A 25 18.37 -11.21 -9.59
C GLU A 25 18.23 -9.77 -9.04
N PHE A 26 18.12 -9.64 -7.72
CA PHE A 26 17.87 -8.39 -7.01
C PHE A 26 18.88 -8.23 -5.87
N THR A 27 19.30 -7.00 -5.65
CA THR A 27 20.17 -6.63 -4.52
C THR A 27 19.39 -6.58 -3.22
N GLU A 28 20.07 -6.69 -2.09
CA GLU A 28 19.45 -6.55 -0.77
C GLU A 28 18.71 -5.22 -0.59
N ALA A 29 19.21 -4.14 -1.21
CA ALA A 29 18.56 -2.83 -1.16
C ALA A 29 17.25 -2.76 -1.97
N GLU A 30 17.06 -3.66 -2.94
CA GLU A 30 15.84 -3.75 -3.76
C GLU A 30 14.77 -4.65 -3.13
N ILE A 31 15.11 -5.44 -2.11
CA ILE A 31 14.18 -6.35 -1.43
C ILE A 31 13.92 -5.86 -0.01
N VAL A 32 12.67 -5.45 0.25
CA VAL A 32 12.23 -5.08 1.61
C VAL A 32 11.48 -6.27 2.22
N LYS A 33 12.00 -6.81 3.32
CA LYS A 33 11.31 -7.85 4.08
C LYS A 33 10.23 -7.25 4.96
N LEU A 34 8.98 -7.69 4.76
CA LEU A 34 7.81 -7.17 5.49
C LEU A 34 7.43 -8.08 6.66
N SER A 35 7.41 -9.40 6.43
CA SER A 35 7.16 -10.41 7.46
C SER A 35 8.02 -11.64 7.22
N GLU A 36 7.69 -12.78 7.83
CA GLU A 36 8.39 -14.04 7.59
C GLU A 36 8.40 -14.38 6.09
N ASN A 37 7.24 -14.36 5.44
CA ASN A 37 7.06 -14.76 4.05
C ASN A 37 6.58 -13.65 3.11
N ASN A 38 6.48 -12.40 3.56
CA ASN A 38 6.10 -11.30 2.67
C ASN A 38 7.27 -10.37 2.40
N ILE A 39 7.38 -9.96 1.14
CA ILE A 39 8.41 -9.06 0.65
C ILE A 39 7.82 -7.98 -0.24
N ALA A 40 8.53 -6.86 -0.35
CA ALA A 40 8.32 -5.86 -1.38
C ALA A 40 9.57 -5.81 -2.27
N ILE A 41 9.39 -5.89 -3.59
CA ILE A 41 10.48 -5.81 -4.56
C ILE A 41 10.41 -4.44 -5.24
N GLN A 42 11.49 -3.68 -5.12
CA GLN A 42 11.65 -2.40 -5.79
C GLN A 42 11.79 -2.61 -7.29
N TYR A 43 11.17 -1.72 -8.07
CA TYR A 43 11.34 -1.66 -9.51
C TYR A 43 11.49 -0.21 -9.98
N ASP A 44 12.19 -0.02 -11.09
CA ASP A 44 12.36 1.26 -11.77
C ASP A 44 12.11 1.08 -13.27
N TYR A 45 11.61 2.11 -13.95
CA TYR A 45 11.30 1.97 -15.38
C TYR A 45 12.54 1.98 -16.29
N ASP A 46 13.73 2.26 -15.72
CA ASP A 46 14.96 2.43 -16.49
C ASP A 46 15.84 1.17 -16.54
N LYS A 47 15.77 0.30 -15.52
CA LYS A 47 16.61 -0.91 -15.39
C LYS A 47 15.78 -2.17 -15.24
N LYS A 48 14.92 -2.22 -14.22
CA LYS A 48 14.11 -3.40 -13.86
C LYS A 48 12.66 -2.97 -13.77
N ASP A 49 12.01 -2.89 -14.93
CA ASP A 49 10.64 -2.40 -15.02
C ASP A 49 9.64 -3.35 -14.36
N TYR A 50 8.39 -2.89 -14.28
CA TYR A 50 7.31 -3.67 -13.69
C TYR A 50 7.14 -5.05 -14.36
N LYS A 51 7.27 -5.11 -15.69
CA LYS A 51 7.13 -6.35 -16.47
C LYS A 51 8.25 -7.32 -16.13
N TYR A 52 9.49 -6.83 -16.05
CA TYR A 52 10.66 -7.61 -15.66
C TYR A 52 10.45 -8.26 -14.29
N VAL A 53 9.98 -7.50 -13.30
CA VAL A 53 9.70 -8.03 -11.96
C VAL A 53 8.62 -9.11 -12.00
N LEU A 54 7.52 -8.88 -12.72
CA LEU A 54 6.46 -9.89 -12.88
C LEU A 54 7.00 -11.18 -13.52
N GLU A 55 7.79 -11.08 -14.59
CA GLU A 55 8.34 -12.24 -15.31
C GLU A 55 9.34 -13.05 -14.47
N LYS A 56 10.14 -12.37 -13.64
CA LYS A 56 11.08 -13.04 -12.73
C LYS A 56 10.33 -13.72 -11.59
N MET A 57 9.35 -13.04 -10.99
CA MET A 57 8.57 -13.58 -9.88
C MET A 57 7.69 -14.76 -10.30
N ASN A 58 7.21 -14.79 -11.54
CA ASN A 58 6.43 -15.91 -12.07
C ASN A 58 7.23 -17.23 -12.19
N LYS A 59 8.56 -17.19 -12.05
CA LYS A 59 9.44 -18.37 -12.09
C LYS A 59 9.81 -18.89 -10.71
N LEU A 60 9.28 -18.28 -9.66
CA LEU A 60 9.59 -18.55 -8.27
C LEU A 60 8.34 -19.03 -7.54
N ASP A 61 8.54 -19.69 -6.39
CA ASP A 61 7.45 -20.12 -5.51
C ASP A 61 6.97 -18.90 -4.69
N ALA A 62 6.30 -17.98 -5.40
CA ALA A 62 5.79 -16.73 -4.88
C ALA A 62 4.47 -16.36 -5.58
N THR A 63 3.60 -15.67 -4.86
CA THR A 63 2.33 -15.16 -5.36
C THR A 63 2.26 -13.66 -5.17
N GLN A 64 1.56 -12.97 -6.06
CA GLN A 64 1.35 -11.53 -5.93
C GLN A 64 0.45 -11.26 -4.73
N ASN A 65 0.84 -10.31 -3.87
CA ASN A 65 -0.01 -9.91 -2.75
C ASN A 65 -1.02 -8.85 -3.22
N ILE A 66 -2.21 -9.31 -3.60
CA ILE A 66 -3.33 -8.43 -3.95
C ILE A 66 -3.93 -7.82 -2.68
N ILE A 67 -4.20 -6.52 -2.75
CA ILE A 67 -4.78 -5.72 -1.65
C ILE A 67 -6.28 -5.66 -1.86
N THR A 68 -6.98 -6.49 -1.10
CA THR A 68 -8.44 -6.54 -1.06
C THR A 68 -9.01 -5.34 -0.32
N ALA A 69 -10.31 -5.11 -0.47
CA ALA A 69 -11.03 -4.08 0.26
C ALA A 69 -10.88 -4.22 1.78
N SER A 70 -10.86 -5.46 2.31
CA SER A 70 -10.63 -5.74 3.73
C SER A 70 -9.24 -5.34 4.22
N LYS A 71 -8.20 -5.57 3.40
CA LYS A 71 -6.84 -5.09 3.69
C LYS A 71 -6.77 -3.56 3.65
N PHE A 72 -7.36 -2.93 2.64
CA PHE A 72 -7.47 -1.47 2.58
C PHE A 72 -8.19 -0.88 3.79
N TYR A 73 -9.27 -1.51 4.24
CA TYR A 73 -10.01 -1.08 5.41
C TYR A 73 -9.18 -1.18 6.69
N THR A 74 -8.38 -2.24 6.82
CA THR A 74 -7.43 -2.42 7.93
C THR A 74 -6.35 -1.35 7.91
N LEU A 75 -5.75 -1.09 6.75
CA LEU A 75 -4.79 0.00 6.55
C LEU A 75 -5.38 1.36 6.93
N LEU A 76 -6.58 1.67 6.45
CA LEU A 76 -7.26 2.92 6.73
C LEU A 76 -7.47 3.12 8.23
N LYS A 77 -7.98 2.11 8.93
CA LYS A 77 -8.15 2.13 10.40
C LYS A 77 -6.83 2.38 11.12
N TYR A 78 -5.76 1.72 10.67
CA TYR A 78 -4.44 1.92 11.25
C TYR A 78 -3.95 3.37 11.03
N CYS A 79 -4.00 3.88 9.79
CA CYS A 79 -3.62 5.25 9.46
C CYS A 79 -4.40 6.28 10.31
N ILE A 80 -5.71 6.07 10.45
CA ILE A 80 -6.59 6.86 11.31
C ILE A 80 -6.08 6.86 12.75
N SER A 81 -5.80 5.69 13.33
CA SER A 81 -5.33 5.55 14.72
C SER A 81 -3.97 6.21 14.98
N LYS A 82 -3.15 6.35 13.94
CA LYS A 82 -1.82 6.98 13.97
C LYS A 82 -1.87 8.45 13.55
N GLU A 83 -3.07 9.00 13.38
CA GLU A 83 -3.31 10.36 12.91
C GLU A 83 -2.68 10.68 11.53
N ILE A 84 -2.35 9.66 10.74
CA ILE A 84 -1.77 9.82 9.41
C ILE A 84 -2.78 10.53 8.50
N PHE A 85 -2.27 11.46 7.69
CA PHE A 85 -3.10 12.25 6.79
C PHE A 85 -3.57 11.39 5.61
N ILE A 86 -4.88 11.42 5.34
CA ILE A 86 -5.47 10.65 4.23
C ILE A 86 -5.58 11.59 3.04
N GLU A 87 -4.85 11.31 1.97
CA GLU A 87 -4.84 12.18 0.78
C GLU A 87 -5.99 11.84 -0.15
N SER A 88 -6.22 10.56 -0.42
CA SER A 88 -7.31 10.11 -1.29
C SER A 88 -7.65 8.65 -1.06
N ILE A 89 -8.92 8.30 -1.30
CA ILE A 89 -9.38 6.92 -1.48
C ILE A 89 -10.09 6.89 -2.82
N ARG A 90 -9.68 5.98 -3.71
CA ARG A 90 -10.26 5.86 -5.05
C ARG A 90 -10.83 4.47 -5.22
N LEU A 91 -12.14 4.43 -5.45
CA LEU A 91 -12.86 3.26 -5.93
C LEU A 91 -12.66 3.08 -7.44
N SER A 92 -13.05 1.92 -7.96
CA SER A 92 -13.18 1.67 -9.39
C SER A 92 -14.01 2.76 -10.08
N GLU A 93 -13.74 3.01 -11.36
CA GLU A 93 -14.39 4.08 -12.16
C GLU A 93 -15.91 3.90 -12.25
N THR A 94 -16.39 2.67 -12.09
CA THR A 94 -17.82 2.32 -11.99
C THR A 94 -18.52 3.03 -10.83
N PHE A 95 -17.78 3.52 -9.82
CA PHE A 95 -18.29 4.17 -8.60
C PHE A 95 -17.95 5.68 -8.53
N ALA A 96 -18.07 6.39 -9.64
CA ALA A 96 -17.69 7.82 -9.74
C ALA A 96 -18.44 8.72 -8.74
N GLU A 97 -19.73 8.49 -8.48
CA GLU A 97 -20.49 9.27 -7.49
C GLU A 97 -19.99 9.05 -6.06
N ASP A 98 -19.66 7.81 -5.73
CA ASP A 98 -19.18 7.43 -4.41
C ASP A 98 -17.78 8.01 -4.16
N ASN A 99 -16.91 8.03 -5.17
CA ASN A 99 -15.63 8.72 -5.12
C ASN A 99 -15.76 10.19 -4.68
N ASN A 100 -16.74 10.93 -5.25
CA ASN A 100 -17.00 12.32 -4.84
C ASN A 100 -17.49 12.45 -3.38
N ARG A 101 -18.23 11.46 -2.87
CA ARG A 101 -18.68 11.43 -1.47
C ARG A 101 -17.52 11.14 -0.52
N LEU A 102 -16.63 10.21 -0.89
CA LEU A 102 -15.44 9.87 -0.13
C LEU A 102 -14.50 11.08 -0.01
N GLU A 103 -14.26 11.82 -1.08
CA GLU A 103 -13.43 13.03 -1.05
C GLU A 103 -13.96 14.08 -0.03
N LYS A 104 -15.27 14.28 0.02
CA LYS A 104 -15.90 15.17 1.01
C LYS A 104 -15.69 14.68 2.44
N CYS A 105 -15.78 13.36 2.67
CA CYS A 105 -15.54 12.78 3.99
C CYS A 105 -14.07 12.92 4.41
N ILE A 106 -13.12 12.64 3.51
CA ILE A 106 -11.68 12.75 3.74
C ILE A 106 -11.31 14.19 4.12
N SER A 107 -11.81 15.19 3.37
CA SER A 107 -11.61 16.61 3.70
C SER A 107 -12.10 16.92 5.12
N LYS A 108 -13.29 16.44 5.50
CA LYS A 108 -13.80 16.65 6.85
C LYS A 108 -12.93 16.02 7.93
N ILE A 109 -12.42 14.80 7.72
CA ILE A 109 -11.51 14.10 8.67
C ILE A 109 -10.23 14.90 8.88
N ASN A 110 -9.62 15.40 7.81
CA ASN A 110 -8.32 16.03 7.88
C ASN A 110 -8.36 17.44 8.49
N TYR A 111 -9.45 18.19 8.28
CA TYR A 111 -9.55 19.59 8.68
C TYR A 111 -10.40 19.84 9.94
N ASN A 112 -11.14 18.84 10.46
CA ASN A 112 -11.97 19.01 11.66
C ASN A 112 -11.49 18.10 12.79
N LYS A 113 -10.61 18.62 13.66
CA LYS A 113 -10.03 17.85 14.77
C LYS A 113 -11.07 17.42 15.82
N GLU A 114 -12.03 18.27 16.13
CA GLU A 114 -13.03 18.02 17.18
C GLU A 114 -13.99 16.87 16.82
N ASN A 115 -14.45 16.83 15.56
CA ASN A 115 -15.39 15.82 15.06
C ASN A 115 -14.71 14.72 14.23
N ARG A 116 -13.38 14.62 14.31
CA ARG A 116 -12.57 13.73 13.46
C ARG A 116 -13.06 12.28 13.54
N GLN A 117 -13.37 11.81 14.75
CA GLN A 117 -13.86 10.44 14.98
C GLN A 117 -15.23 10.19 14.32
N GLU A 118 -16.14 11.14 14.35
CA GLU A 118 -17.45 11.01 13.70
C GLU A 118 -17.28 10.86 12.19
N TYR A 119 -16.49 11.73 11.57
CA TYR A 119 -16.21 11.66 10.13
C TYR A 119 -15.46 10.39 9.73
N MET A 120 -14.60 9.87 10.62
CA MET A 120 -13.97 8.56 10.43
C MET A 120 -15.01 7.44 10.43
N GLN A 121 -15.96 7.43 11.38
CA GLN A 121 -17.03 6.42 11.39
C GLN A 121 -17.93 6.52 10.17
N MET A 122 -18.21 7.74 9.69
CA MET A 122 -18.92 7.94 8.43
C MET A 122 -18.16 7.33 7.25
N LEU A 123 -16.86 7.66 7.09
CA LEU A 123 -16.03 7.11 6.01
C LEU A 123 -15.97 5.58 6.07
N LEU A 124 -15.76 5.02 7.26
CA LEU A 124 -15.73 3.58 7.47
C LEU A 124 -17.07 2.92 7.14
N SER A 125 -18.19 3.59 7.44
CA SER A 125 -19.53 3.09 7.12
C SER A 125 -19.83 3.13 5.62
N GLU A 126 -19.40 4.18 4.91
CA GLU A 126 -19.48 4.25 3.45
C GLU A 126 -18.66 3.11 2.82
N LEU A 127 -17.43 2.90 3.30
CA LEU A 127 -16.54 1.86 2.78
C LEU A 127 -16.99 0.43 3.15
N LYS A 128 -17.79 0.27 4.20
CA LYS A 128 -18.28 -1.05 4.64
C LYS A 128 -19.07 -1.77 3.56
N TRP A 129 -19.79 -1.05 2.70
CA TRP A 129 -20.53 -1.64 1.59
C TRP A 129 -19.63 -2.32 0.55
N TYR A 130 -18.39 -1.83 0.43
CA TYR A 130 -17.37 -2.37 -0.47
C TYR A 130 -16.43 -3.36 0.23
N ASN A 131 -16.57 -3.53 1.55
CA ASN A 131 -15.72 -4.40 2.37
C ASN A 131 -16.16 -5.86 2.27
N TYR A 132 -16.14 -6.40 1.05
CA TYR A 132 -16.21 -7.83 0.80
C TYR A 132 -14.80 -8.40 0.83
N ASP A 133 -14.58 -9.55 1.49
CA ASP A 133 -13.22 -10.05 1.75
C ASP A 133 -12.39 -10.32 0.49
N GLU A 134 -13.06 -10.58 -0.64
CA GLU A 134 -12.46 -10.79 -1.97
C GLU A 134 -12.63 -9.59 -2.91
N GLY A 135 -13.27 -8.51 -2.46
CA GLY A 135 -13.56 -7.33 -3.27
C GLY A 135 -12.29 -6.54 -3.60
N ILE A 136 -12.19 -6.10 -4.86
CA ILE A 136 -11.13 -5.19 -5.37
C ILE A 136 -11.70 -3.81 -5.74
N ASP A 137 -12.85 -3.46 -5.17
CA ASP A 137 -13.57 -2.24 -5.53
C ASP A 137 -12.82 -0.95 -5.17
N ILE A 138 -11.91 -1.03 -4.19
CA ILE A 138 -10.98 0.04 -3.84
C ILE A 138 -9.74 -0.13 -4.71
N LYS A 139 -9.56 0.76 -5.70
CA LYS A 139 -8.42 0.75 -6.64
C LYS A 139 -7.13 1.23 -5.98
N SER A 140 -7.22 2.26 -5.14
CA SER A 140 -6.04 2.78 -4.43
C SER A 140 -6.39 3.64 -3.22
N MET A 141 -5.43 3.75 -2.30
CA MET A 141 -5.41 4.75 -1.23
C MET A 141 -4.08 5.50 -1.25
N SER A 142 -4.10 6.78 -0.89
CA SER A 142 -2.89 7.57 -0.71
C SER A 142 -2.91 8.33 0.60
N PHE A 143 -1.73 8.50 1.18
CA PHE A 143 -1.53 9.05 2.51
C PHE A 143 -0.25 9.88 2.57
N SER A 144 -0.17 10.78 3.55
CA SER A 144 1.01 11.58 3.83
C SER A 144 1.46 11.39 5.28
N ILE A 145 2.73 11.04 5.48
CA ILE A 145 3.35 10.85 6.80
C ILE A 145 4.40 11.93 7.04
N ARG A 146 4.35 12.56 8.22
CA ARG A 146 5.41 13.45 8.66
C ARG A 146 6.60 12.65 9.18
N MET A 147 7.77 12.93 8.62
CA MET A 147 9.03 12.40 9.12
C MET A 147 9.69 13.39 10.07
N ASP A 148 10.26 12.91 11.16
CA ASP A 148 10.97 13.77 12.12
C ASP A 148 12.27 14.30 11.50
N SER A 149 12.83 13.55 10.55
CA SER A 149 14.09 13.85 9.84
C SER A 149 13.93 14.71 8.59
N LYS A 150 12.71 14.97 8.11
CA LYS A 150 12.47 15.73 6.87
C LYS A 150 11.48 16.89 7.13
N PRO A 151 11.70 18.06 6.52
CA PRO A 151 10.79 19.20 6.64
C PRO A 151 9.49 19.00 5.83
N ILE A 152 9.49 18.05 4.90
CA ILE A 152 8.37 17.72 4.03
C ILE A 152 7.72 16.38 4.43
N ASN A 153 6.42 16.27 4.17
CA ASN A 153 5.70 15.01 4.35
C ASN A 153 6.05 14.06 3.21
N VAL A 154 6.20 12.79 3.54
CA VAL A 154 6.36 11.71 2.56
C VAL A 154 4.97 11.23 2.15
N LYS A 155 4.65 11.31 0.86
CA LYS A 155 3.43 10.75 0.30
C LYS A 155 3.68 9.33 -0.19
N PHE A 156 2.74 8.45 0.11
CA PHE A 156 2.75 7.11 -0.44
C PHE A 156 1.36 6.68 -0.91
N TYR A 157 1.37 5.76 -1.86
CA TYR A 157 0.18 5.23 -2.52
C TYR A 157 0.22 3.71 -2.42
N VAL A 158 -0.93 3.11 -2.15
CA VAL A 158 -1.14 1.66 -2.17
C VAL A 158 -2.23 1.36 -3.18
N TYR A 159 -1.94 0.48 -4.13
CA TYR A 159 -2.86 0.06 -5.18
C TYR A 159 -3.39 -1.35 -4.89
N ASP A 160 -4.58 -1.64 -5.39
CA ASP A 160 -5.27 -2.95 -5.28
C ASP A 160 -4.41 -4.12 -5.77
N ASN A 161 -3.63 -3.91 -6.81
CA ASN A 161 -2.72 -4.89 -7.32
C ASN A 161 -1.49 -5.10 -6.42
N GLY A 162 -1.35 -4.45 -5.28
CA GLY A 162 -0.18 -4.60 -4.41
C GLY A 162 1.06 -3.83 -4.90
N VAL A 163 0.86 -2.77 -5.67
CA VAL A 163 1.90 -1.77 -5.91
C VAL A 163 1.90 -0.75 -4.77
N VAL A 164 3.10 -0.41 -4.27
CA VAL A 164 3.33 0.70 -3.36
C VAL A 164 4.23 1.72 -4.04
N LEU A 165 3.79 2.97 -4.12
CA LEU A 165 4.56 4.07 -4.68
C LEU A 165 4.90 5.06 -3.57
N LEU A 166 6.16 5.50 -3.50
CA LEU A 166 6.62 6.56 -2.63
C LEU A 166 7.05 7.77 -3.47
N ASP A 167 6.66 8.96 -3.04
CA ASP A 167 7.07 10.21 -3.68
C ASP A 167 8.49 10.67 -3.32
N GLU A 168 9.29 9.75 -2.79
CA GLU A 168 10.63 9.98 -2.25
C GLU A 168 11.62 8.95 -2.79
N ASP A 169 12.87 9.37 -2.87
CA ASP A 169 13.97 8.60 -3.46
C ASP A 169 14.57 7.59 -2.47
N GLU A 170 14.30 7.75 -1.18
CA GLU A 170 14.82 6.90 -0.12
C GLU A 170 13.75 5.93 0.37
N VAL A 171 14.18 4.72 0.76
CA VAL A 171 13.29 3.76 1.41
C VAL A 171 12.84 4.39 2.73
N CYS A 172 11.52 4.52 2.92
CA CYS A 172 10.97 5.11 4.13
C CYS A 172 10.49 3.98 5.06
N ASP A 173 11.30 3.65 6.08
CA ASP A 173 10.97 2.61 7.05
C ASP A 173 9.60 2.83 7.70
N LYS A 174 9.26 4.09 8.03
CA LYS A 174 7.94 4.45 8.57
C LYS A 174 6.80 4.07 7.62
N VAL A 175 6.96 4.23 6.31
CA VAL A 175 5.94 3.80 5.33
C VAL A 175 5.82 2.28 5.36
N PHE A 176 6.94 1.54 5.38
CA PHE A 176 6.89 0.09 5.43
C PHE A 176 6.35 -0.46 6.76
N GLU A 177 6.51 0.24 7.88
CA GLU A 177 5.78 -0.06 9.12
C GLU A 177 4.27 0.00 8.95
N VAL A 178 3.76 0.98 8.19
CA VAL A 178 2.34 1.05 7.84
C VAL A 178 1.95 -0.08 6.89
N ILE A 179 2.73 -0.33 5.84
CA ILE A 179 2.44 -1.39 4.85
C ILE A 179 2.40 -2.78 5.48
N LYS A 180 3.20 -3.04 6.53
CA LYS A 180 3.18 -4.31 7.27
C LYS A 180 1.82 -4.67 7.89
N VAL A 181 0.91 -3.72 8.03
CA VAL A 181 -0.46 -3.97 8.52
C VAL A 181 -1.34 -4.66 7.48
N LEU A 182 -0.93 -4.64 6.20
CA LEU A 182 -1.60 -5.33 5.09
C LEU A 182 -1.23 -6.82 4.97
N ILE A 183 -0.28 -7.26 5.79
CA ILE A 183 0.44 -8.53 5.70
C ILE A 183 0.02 -9.44 6.85
#